data_AF-A0A4Q2LJ42-F1
#
_entry.id   AF-A0A4Q2LJ42-F1
#
_cell.length_a   1.000
_cell.length_b   1.000
_cell.length_c   1.000
_cell.angle_alpha   90.00
_cell.angle_beta   90.00
_cell.angle_gamma   90.00
#
_symmetry.space_group_name_H-M   'P 1'
#
loop_
_entity.id
_entity.type
_entity.pdbx_description
1 polymer ?
#
loop_
_entity_poly.entity_id
_entity_poly.type
_entity_poly.pdbx_seq_one_letter_code
_entity_poly.pdbx_strand_id
1 'polypeptide(L)' 'MFVIFFIFLGVYVLPFLGFFFIMALLRAIKKIVKDEPYTTELVWSGALFGIIVWTITICGLTNS' A
#
# COMPACT_ATOMS: atom_id res chain seq x y z
N MET A 1 24.58 0.82 -0.40
CA MET A 1 24.06 -0.18 0.57
C MET A 1 22.58 0.06 0.89
N PHE A 2 22.17 1.26 1.31
CA PHE A 2 20.75 1.61 1.55
C PHE A 2 19.85 1.44 0.31
N VAL A 3 20.34 1.83 -0.87
CA VAL A 3 19.60 1.80 -2.15
C VAL A 3 19.20 0.38 -2.58
N ILE A 4 20.10 -0.60 -2.45
CA ILE A 4 19.84 -1.99 -2.82
C ILE A 4 18.76 -2.61 -1.93
N PHE A 5 18.73 -2.21 -0.65
CA PHE A 5 17.72 -2.66 0.31
C PHE A 5 16.32 -2.17 -0.08
N PHE A 6 16.20 -0.90 -0.50
CA PHE A 6 14.94 -0.32 -0.98
C PHE A 6 14.47 -0.92 -2.30
N ILE A 7 15.37 -1.23 -3.23
CA ILE A 7 15.03 -1.93 -4.48
C ILE A 7 14.53 -3.35 -4.18
N PHE A 8 15.17 -4.07 -3.26
CA PHE A 8 14.74 -5.41 -2.86
C PHE A 8 13.36 -5.39 -2.17
N LEU A 9 13.14 -4.44 -1.26
CA LEU A 9 11.81 -4.18 -0.69
C LEU A 9 10.79 -3.80 -1.78
N GLY A 10 11.17 -2.94 -2.71
CA GLY A 10 10.30 -2.49 -3.79
C GLY A 10 9.89 -3.60 -4.77
N VAL A 11 10.79 -4.52 -5.09
CA VAL A 11 10.48 -5.61 -6.03
C VAL A 11 9.73 -6.74 -5.33
N TYR A 12 10.15 -7.11 -4.12
CA TYR A 12 9.62 -8.31 -3.46
C TYR A 12 8.51 -8.04 -2.47
N VAL A 13 8.48 -6.89 -1.78
CA VAL A 13 7.52 -6.63 -0.69
C VAL A 13 6.33 -5.79 -1.17
N LEU A 14 6.57 -4.89 -2.12
CA LEU A 14 5.58 -4.01 -2.73
C LEU A 14 4.42 -4.74 -3.46
N PRO A 15 4.63 -5.85 -4.22
CA PRO A 15 3.51 -6.60 -4.79
C PRO A 15 2.61 -7.25 -3.73
N PHE A 16 3.17 -7.73 -2.61
CA PHE A 16 2.36 -8.24 -1.51
C PHE A 16 1.60 -7.11 -0.81
N LEU A 17 2.24 -5.96 -0.57
CA LEU A 17 1.56 -4.78 -0.03
C LEU A 17 0.43 -4.28 -0.94
N GLY A 18 0.66 -4.26 -2.25
CA GLY A 18 -0.35 -3.93 -3.24
C GLY A 18 -1.53 -4.90 -3.20
N PHE A 19 -1.27 -6.21 -3.08
CA PHE A 19 -2.32 -7.21 -2.93
C PHE A 19 -3.14 -7.00 -1.64
N PHE A 20 -2.48 -6.77 -0.51
CA PHE A 20 -3.16 -6.46 0.76
C PHE A 20 -3.97 -5.17 0.69
N PHE A 21 -3.46 -4.14 0.01
CA PHE A 21 -4.16 -2.88 -0.22
C PHE A 21 -5.43 -3.08 -1.05
N ILE A 22 -5.36 -3.84 -2.14
CA ILE A 22 -6.53 -4.18 -2.96
C ILE A 22 -7.57 -4.97 -2.16
N MET A 23 -7.14 -5.94 -1.35
CA MET A 23 -8.03 -6.71 -0.48
C MET A 23 -8.71 -5.83 0.58
N ALA A 24 -7.99 -4.89 1.18
CA ALA A 24 -8.54 -3.92 2.14
C ALA A 24 -9.54 -2.98 1.46
N LEU A 25 -9.24 -2.50 0.26
CA LEU A 25 -10.15 -1.69 -0.57
C LEU A 25 -11.43 -2.46 -0.92
N LEU A 26 -11.32 -3.69 -1.41
CA LEU A 26 -12.47 -4.54 -1.73
C LEU A 26 -13.34 -4.78 -0.48
N ARG A 27 -12.72 -4.97 0.69
CA ARG A 27 -13.44 -5.11 1.95
C ARG A 27 -14.13 -3.81 2.36
N ALA A 28 -13.47 -2.66 2.19
CA ALA A 28 -14.07 -1.35 2.43
C ALA A 28 -15.27 -1.11 1.49
N ILE A 29 -15.11 -1.35 0.19
CA ILE A 29 -16.19 -1.22 -0.81
C ILE A 29 -17.36 -2.13 -0.44
N LYS A 30 -17.10 -3.40 -0.08
CA LYS A 30 -18.15 -4.34 0.33
C LYS A 30 -18.92 -3.87 1.56
N LYS A 31 -18.25 -3.21 2.52
CA LYS A 31 -18.89 -2.61 3.70
C LYS A 31 -19.67 -1.34 3.37
N ILE A 32 -19.13 -0.48 2.50
CA ILE A 32 -19.83 0.71 2.00
C ILE A 32 -21.14 0.31 1.31
N VAL A 33 -21.10 -0.71 0.44
CA VAL A 33 -22.30 -1.23 -0.25
C VAL A 33 -23.33 -1.84 0.72
N LYS A 34 -22.91 -2.23 1.92
CA LYS A 34 -23.76 -2.81 2.96
C LYS A 34 -24.18 -1.82 4.06
N ASP A 35 -23.84 -0.54 3.93
CA ASP A 35 -24.03 0.48 4.98
C ASP A 35 -23.42 0.08 6.34
N GLU A 36 -22.33 -0.69 6.32
CA GLU A 36 -21.58 -1.07 7.51
C GLU A 36 -20.44 -0.09 7.79
N PRO A 37 -20.06 0.15 9.07
CA PRO A 37 -18.93 1.01 9.40
C PRO A 37 -17.62 0.46 8.80
N TYR A 38 -17.00 1.29 7.97
CA TYR A 38 -15.79 0.98 7.18
C TYR A 38 -14.58 1.85 7.54
N THR A 39 -14.66 2.62 8.63
CA THR A 39 -13.63 3.58 9.05
C THR A 39 -12.27 2.90 9.28
N THR A 40 -12.27 1.69 9.85
CA THR A 40 -11.05 0.91 10.12
C THR A 40 -10.37 0.47 8.83
N GLU A 41 -11.13 -0.02 7.85
CA GLU A 41 -10.63 -0.42 6.55
C GLU A 41 -10.14 0.78 5.72
N LEU A 42 -10.76 1.94 5.89
CA LEU A 42 -10.36 3.17 5.23
C LEU A 42 -9.04 3.72 5.80
N VAL A 43 -8.86 3.69 7.12
CA VAL A 43 -7.58 4.06 7.75
C VAL A 43 -6.46 3.09 7.35
N TRP A 44 -6.74 1.78 7.35
CA TRP A 44 -5.75 0.77 6.93
C TRP A 44 -5.38 0.87 5.45
N SER A 45 -6.35 1.11 4.57
CA SER A 45 -6.07 1.32 3.15
C SER A 45 -5.29 2.61 2.91
N GLY A 46 -5.64 3.71 3.59
CA GLY A 46 -4.86 4.95 3.55
C GLY A 46 -3.41 4.79 4.01
N ALA A 47 -3.19 4.06 5.11
CA ALA A 47 -1.84 3.78 5.63
C ALA A 47 -1.02 2.91 4.66
N LEU A 48 -1.61 1.83 4.11
CA LEU A 48 -0.97 0.97 3.12
C LEU A 48 -0.63 1.74 1.84
N PHE A 49 -1.55 2.60 1.37
CA PHE A 49 -1.32 3.47 0.22
C PHE A 49 -0.17 4.44 0.46
N GLY A 50 -0.14 5.10 1.63
CA GLY A 50 0.95 6.00 2.00
C GLY A 50 2.32 5.31 1.99
N ILE A 51 2.41 4.10 2.55
CA ILE A 51 3.65 3.31 2.56
C ILE A 51 4.10 2.94 1.13
N ILE A 52 3.15 2.53 0.27
CA ILE A 52 3.43 2.20 -1.14
C ILE A 52 3.96 3.43 -1.88
N VAL A 53 3.24 4.56 -1.79
CA VAL A 53 3.62 5.82 -2.45
C VAL A 53 5.00 6.27 -1.99
N TRP A 54 5.25 6.26 -0.68
CA TRP A 54 6.55 6.66 -0.12
C TRP A 54 7.70 5.75 -0.60
N THR A 55 7.45 4.45 -0.70
CA THR A 55 8.44 3.48 -1.20
C THR A 55 8.75 3.73 -2.68
N ILE A 56 7.73 3.99 -3.50
CA ILE A 56 7.90 4.31 -4.93
C ILE A 56 8.64 5.63 -5.10
N THR A 57 8.28 6.68 -4.35
CA THR A 57 8.92 8.00 -4.41
C THR A 57 10.41 7.92 -4.05
N ILE A 58 10.77 7.22 -2.98
CA ILE A 58 12.18 7.02 -2.63
C ILE A 58 12.90 6.25 -3.74
N CYS A 59 12.30 5.16 -4.25
CA CYS A 59 12.92 4.37 -5.31
C CYS A 59 13.15 5.19 -6.59
N GLY A 60 12.21 6.07 -6.96
CA GLY A 60 12.31 6.96 -8.11
C GLY A 60 13.37 8.05 -7.92
N LEU A 61 13.39 8.70 -6.75
CA LEU A 61 14.39 9.71 -6.41
C LEU A 61 15.82 9.14 -6.45
N THR A 62 15.99 7.87 -6.08
CA THR A 62 17.32 7.24 -6.03
C THR A 62 17.83 6.79 -7.42
N ASN A 63 16.95 6.69 -8.41
CA ASN A 63 17.28 6.34 -9.80
C ASN A 63 17.45 7.56 -10.72
N SER A 64 17.29 8.77 -10.17
CA SER A 64 17.44 10.07 -10.86
C SER A 64 18.78 10.69 -10.53
#